data_AF-A0AAE1PBA6-F1
#
_entry.id   AF-A0AAE1PBA6-F1
#
_cell.length_a   1.000
_cell.length_b   1.000
_cell.length_c   1.000
_cell.angle_alpha   90.00
_cell.angle_beta   90.00
_cell.angle_gamma   90.00
#
_symmetry.space_group_name_H-M   'P 1'
#
loop_
_entity.id
_entity.type
_entity.pdbx_description
1 polymer ?
#
loop_
_entity_poly.entity_id
_entity_poly.type
_entity_poly.pdbx_seq_one_letter_code
_entity_poly.pdbx_strand_id
1 'polypeptide(L)'
;MEGDGMALYRVFCAQYSIARGLLATCSQNPCMVGTPGKATSSPSILCLPEPPKKPMQPFIRFAIHHQADVRRAFPDVPRSAIKEKVMEMWNNLSNDERQYWSKEYEKEKVDYDMRYSEYLKTVTPRDLEVMKRVKDQEARKKARRVQARVRKEQQAIEGKPKAPGNAFFLFMMRQDSGGLKRKDFLFEVGKMWKCLPEEERRAYHEEAERLKEQYVMDLAAWEDKMAKAGRLDLIRPQQQLLYKLFETKHQPLEHQTLE
;
A
#
# COMPACT_ATOMS: atom_id res chain seq x y z
N MET A 1 48.30 0.67 18.10
CA MET A 1 48.25 -0.57 18.90
C MET A 1 46.91 -0.61 19.58
N GLU A 2 46.11 -1.58 19.15
CA GLU A 2 44.98 -2.27 19.78
C GLU A 2 44.05 -2.67 18.64
N GLY A 3 44.28 -3.90 18.19
CA GLY A 3 43.45 -4.59 17.23
C GLY A 3 42.37 -5.42 17.91
N ASP A 4 41.58 -6.06 17.05
CA ASP A 4 40.63 -7.13 17.29
C ASP A 4 39.32 -6.83 18.03
N GLY A 5 38.22 -7.25 17.39
CA GLY A 5 36.94 -7.37 18.08
C GLY A 5 35.66 -7.44 17.24
N MET A 6 35.69 -7.41 15.91
CA MET A 6 34.47 -7.69 15.12
C MET A 6 34.32 -9.20 14.87
N ALA A 7 34.04 -9.93 15.95
CA ALA A 7 33.72 -11.34 15.91
C ALA A 7 32.28 -11.58 15.42
N LEU A 8 32.19 -12.45 14.42
CA LEU A 8 31.01 -12.95 13.75
C LEU A 8 29.97 -13.53 14.73
N TYR A 9 28.83 -12.88 14.88
CA TYR A 9 27.64 -13.52 15.47
C TYR A 9 26.70 -14.04 14.38
N ARG A 10 26.94 -15.28 13.96
CA ARG A 10 25.98 -16.11 13.22
C ARG A 10 24.82 -16.46 14.15
N VAL A 11 23.62 -15.96 13.87
CA VAL A 11 22.41 -16.35 14.61
C VAL A 11 21.63 -17.39 13.79
N PHE A 12 21.54 -18.58 14.38
CA PHE A 12 20.71 -19.70 13.97
C PHE A 12 19.25 -19.29 13.76
N CYS A 13 18.69 -19.58 12.58
CA CYS A 13 17.27 -19.42 12.32
C CYS A 13 16.60 -20.80 12.34
N ALA A 14 15.96 -21.13 13.46
CA ALA A 14 15.20 -22.36 13.63
C ALA A 14 13.98 -22.36 12.68
N GLN A 15 13.89 -23.42 11.87
CA GLN A 15 12.76 -23.66 10.97
C GLN A 15 11.57 -24.16 11.78
N TYR A 16 10.49 -23.37 11.84
CA TYR A 16 9.19 -23.85 12.28
C TYR A 16 8.42 -24.41 11.08
N SER A 17 8.30 -25.74 11.06
CA SER A 17 7.42 -26.48 10.16
C SER A 17 6.00 -26.44 10.71
N ILE A 18 5.05 -25.86 9.96
CA ILE A 18 3.62 -25.98 10.26
C ILE A 18 3.00 -26.84 9.17
N ALA A 19 2.61 -28.05 9.58
CA ALA A 19 1.89 -29.03 8.77
C ALA A 19 0.54 -28.45 8.31
N ARG A 20 0.29 -28.50 7.00
CA ARG A 20 -1.03 -28.24 6.39
C ARG A 20 -1.82 -29.54 6.37
N GLY A 21 -2.85 -29.63 7.21
CA GLY A 21 -3.85 -30.69 7.18
C GLY A 21 -4.88 -30.50 6.06
N LEU A 22 -5.30 -31.63 5.50
CA LEU A 22 -6.11 -31.79 4.29
C LEU A 22 -7.61 -31.47 4.47
N LEU A 23 -8.19 -31.03 3.34
CA LEU A 23 -9.48 -31.39 2.72
C LEU A 23 -10.72 -31.59 3.61
N ALA A 24 -11.70 -30.71 3.40
CA ALA A 24 -13.11 -31.05 3.50
C ALA A 24 -13.81 -30.64 2.20
N THR A 25 -14.33 -31.63 1.49
CA THR A 25 -15.23 -31.52 0.36
C THR A 25 -16.60 -31.04 0.79
N CYS A 26 -17.24 -30.16 0.03
CA CYS A 26 -18.68 -30.26 -0.15
C CYS A 26 -19.10 -29.71 -1.52
N SER A 27 -19.97 -30.49 -2.13
CA SER A 27 -20.46 -30.48 -3.49
C SER A 27 -21.69 -29.57 -3.62
N GLN A 28 -21.91 -29.07 -4.85
CA GLN A 28 -23.20 -28.59 -5.39
C GLN A 28 -23.76 -27.27 -4.83
N ASN A 29 -23.67 -26.18 -5.61
CA ASN A 29 -24.80 -25.68 -6.42
C ASN A 29 -24.47 -24.39 -7.21
N PRO A 30 -25.26 -24.06 -8.26
CA PRO A 30 -24.74 -23.54 -9.52
C PRO A 30 -24.72 -22.01 -9.66
N CYS A 31 -24.05 -21.62 -10.75
CA CYS A 31 -23.83 -20.28 -11.28
C CYS A 31 -25.03 -19.33 -11.23
N MET A 32 -24.78 -18.11 -10.77
CA MET A 32 -25.45 -16.91 -11.26
C MET A 32 -24.37 -15.91 -11.65
N VAL A 33 -24.37 -15.55 -12.93
CA VAL A 33 -23.43 -14.63 -13.56
C VAL A 33 -23.73 -13.21 -13.06
N GLY A 34 -22.98 -12.75 -12.06
CA GLY A 34 -22.97 -11.36 -11.62
C GLY A 34 -21.73 -10.66 -12.16
N THR A 35 -21.93 -9.61 -12.95
CA THR A 35 -20.88 -8.67 -13.36
C THR A 35 -20.08 -8.18 -12.15
N PRO A 36 -18.74 -7.99 -12.24
CA PRO A 36 -17.95 -7.55 -11.11
C PRO A 36 -18.20 -6.07 -10.84
N GLY A 37 -19.24 -5.79 -10.06
CA GLY A 37 -19.44 -4.50 -9.41
C GLY A 37 -18.25 -4.24 -8.49
N LYS A 38 -17.63 -3.07 -8.62
CA LYS A 38 -16.64 -2.56 -7.66
C LYS A 38 -17.22 -2.75 -6.26
N ALA A 39 -16.56 -3.57 -5.44
CA ALA A 39 -16.82 -3.69 -4.02
C ALA A 39 -16.78 -2.29 -3.39
N THR A 40 -17.95 -1.70 -3.18
CA THR A 40 -18.10 -0.50 -2.38
C THR A 40 -17.95 -0.90 -0.92
N SER A 41 -16.99 -0.27 -0.27
CA SER A 41 -16.67 -0.30 1.16
C SER A 41 -17.79 -0.82 2.07
N SER A 42 -17.48 -1.87 2.83
CA SER A 42 -17.60 -2.15 4.28
C SER A 42 -18.91 -2.38 5.07
N PRO A 43 -20.08 -1.72 4.92
CA PRO A 43 -21.26 -2.07 5.73
C PRO A 43 -21.97 -3.36 5.27
N SER A 44 -21.93 -3.70 3.97
CA SER A 44 -22.67 -4.84 3.42
C SER A 44 -22.13 -6.20 3.91
N ILE A 45 -20.86 -6.27 4.31
CA ILE A 45 -20.25 -7.50 4.89
C ILE A 45 -20.75 -7.77 6.31
N LEU A 46 -21.26 -6.74 7.00
CA LEU A 46 -21.68 -6.81 8.40
C LEU A 46 -23.21 -6.84 8.57
N CYS A 47 -23.97 -6.98 7.47
CA CYS A 47 -25.43 -6.89 7.47
C CYS A 47 -25.95 -5.60 8.14
N LEU A 48 -25.17 -4.51 8.07
CA LEU A 48 -25.57 -3.22 8.61
C LEU A 48 -26.39 -2.46 7.58
N PRO A 49 -27.44 -1.73 7.99
CA PRO A 49 -28.16 -0.86 7.07
C PRO A 49 -27.18 0.17 6.49
N GLU A 50 -27.13 0.26 5.17
CA GLU A 50 -26.24 1.21 4.49
C GLU A 50 -26.79 2.63 4.61
N PRO A 51 -25.97 3.62 5.01
CA PRO A 51 -26.40 5.00 5.03
C PRO A 51 -26.72 5.45 3.59
N PRO A 52 -27.81 6.21 3.38
CA PRO A 52 -28.06 6.85 2.10
C PRO A 52 -26.83 7.62 1.61
N LYS A 53 -26.57 7.59 0.31
CA LYS A 53 -25.44 8.32 -0.29
C LYS A 53 -25.80 9.80 -0.40
N LYS A 54 -24.86 10.67 -0.02
CA LYS A 54 -25.02 12.12 -0.19
C LYS A 54 -25.18 12.48 -1.66
N PRO A 55 -26.05 13.46 -2.00
CA PRO A 55 -26.19 13.93 -3.36
C PRO A 55 -24.89 14.58 -3.85
N MET A 56 -24.60 14.41 -5.14
CA MET A 56 -23.41 14.98 -5.74
C MET A 56 -23.55 16.49 -5.90
N GLN A 57 -22.53 17.23 -5.49
CA GLN A 57 -22.47 18.68 -5.68
C GLN A 57 -22.63 19.07 -7.16
N PRO A 58 -23.19 20.26 -7.49
CA PRO A 58 -23.51 20.67 -8.85
C PRO A 58 -22.36 20.47 -9.85
N PHE A 59 -21.14 20.92 -9.51
CA PHE A 59 -19.97 20.75 -10.36
C PHE A 59 -19.61 19.28 -10.59
N ILE A 60 -19.69 18.42 -9.57
CA ILE A 60 -19.32 17.00 -9.71
C ILE A 60 -20.32 16.28 -10.62
N ARG A 61 -21.61 16.61 -10.48
CA ARG A 61 -22.67 16.11 -11.35
C ARG A 61 -22.44 16.53 -12.81
N PHE A 62 -22.21 17.82 -13.03
CA PHE A 62 -21.83 18.35 -14.34
C PHE A 62 -20.59 17.64 -14.89
N ALA A 63 -19.56 17.48 -14.06
CA ALA A 63 -18.31 16.87 -14.48
C ALA A 63 -18.51 15.43 -14.96
N ILE A 64 -19.27 14.61 -14.22
CA ILE A 64 -19.57 13.23 -14.64
C ILE A 64 -20.38 13.22 -15.94
N HIS A 65 -21.36 14.12 -16.05
CA HIS A 65 -22.22 14.23 -17.24
C HIS A 65 -21.41 14.55 -18.51
N HIS A 66 -20.45 15.48 -18.43
CA HIS A 66 -19.71 15.95 -19.60
C HIS A 66 -18.32 15.29 -19.78
N GLN A 67 -17.80 14.57 -18.79
CA GLN A 67 -16.44 14.00 -18.86
C GLN A 67 -16.26 13.03 -20.05
N ALA A 68 -17.30 12.30 -20.44
CA ALA A 68 -17.24 11.39 -21.59
C ALA A 68 -17.10 12.15 -22.91
N ASP A 69 -17.85 13.24 -23.06
CA ASP A 69 -17.80 14.07 -24.27
C ASP A 69 -16.49 14.86 -24.35
N VAL A 70 -16.00 15.40 -23.23
CA VAL A 70 -14.68 16.03 -23.17
C VAL A 70 -13.59 15.03 -23.53
N ARG A 71 -13.68 13.79 -23.06
CA ARG A 71 -12.71 12.75 -23.45
C ARG A 71 -12.78 12.40 -24.93
N ARG A 72 -13.96 12.46 -25.55
CA ARG A 72 -14.14 12.21 -26.98
C ARG A 72 -13.62 13.38 -27.84
N ALA A 73 -13.84 14.61 -27.39
CA ALA A 73 -13.39 15.82 -28.07
C ALA A 73 -11.88 16.05 -27.93
N PHE A 74 -11.28 15.59 -26.84
CA PHE A 74 -9.85 15.72 -26.55
C PHE A 74 -9.18 14.35 -26.33
N PRO A 75 -9.07 13.51 -27.38
CA PRO A 75 -8.49 12.16 -27.26
C PRO A 75 -6.99 12.19 -26.94
N ASP A 76 -6.28 13.25 -27.36
CA ASP A 76 -4.83 13.41 -27.16
C ASP A 76 -4.49 13.95 -25.77
N VAL A 77 -5.47 14.51 -25.04
CA VAL A 77 -5.25 15.05 -23.70
C VAL A 77 -5.17 13.89 -22.71
N PRO A 78 -4.13 13.85 -21.85
CA PRO A 78 -3.99 12.77 -20.89
C PRO A 78 -5.19 12.76 -19.93
N ARG A 79 -5.64 11.56 -19.53
CA ARG A 79 -6.82 11.39 -18.66
C ARG A 79 -6.77 12.23 -17.38
N SER A 80 -5.56 12.48 -16.87
CA SER A 80 -5.32 13.35 -15.70
C SER A 80 -5.71 14.80 -15.96
N ALA A 81 -5.50 15.30 -17.18
CA ALA A 81 -5.74 16.69 -17.60
C ALA A 81 -7.18 16.95 -18.10
N ILE A 82 -8.00 15.90 -18.24
CA ILE A 82 -9.41 16.03 -18.66
C ILE A 82 -10.25 16.80 -17.64
N LYS A 83 -9.89 16.71 -16.35
CA LYS A 83 -10.63 17.37 -15.28
C LYS A 83 -10.53 18.89 -15.38
N GLU A 84 -9.37 19.39 -15.79
CA GLU A 84 -9.08 20.80 -16.00
C GLU A 84 -9.94 21.34 -17.14
N LYS A 85 -10.11 20.58 -18.23
CA LYS A 85 -11.02 20.94 -19.32
C LYS A 85 -12.48 20.99 -18.91
N VAL A 86 -12.92 20.02 -18.11
CA VAL A 86 -14.27 20.05 -17.53
C VAL A 86 -14.45 21.24 -16.57
N MET A 87 -13.41 21.59 -15.80
CA MET A 87 -13.44 22.75 -14.91
C MET A 87 -13.51 24.07 -15.68
N GLU A 88 -12.76 24.19 -16.78
CA GLU A 88 -12.83 25.32 -17.72
C GLU A 88 -14.26 25.47 -18.28
N MET A 89 -14.85 24.38 -18.75
CA MET A 89 -16.25 24.38 -19.22
C MET A 89 -17.23 24.84 -18.13
N TRP A 90 -17.08 24.31 -16.90
CA TRP A 90 -17.92 24.74 -15.77
C TRP A 90 -17.77 26.23 -15.49
N ASN A 91 -16.55 26.76 -15.57
CA ASN A 91 -16.26 28.17 -15.34
C ASN A 91 -16.90 29.09 -16.39
N ASN A 92 -17.02 28.60 -17.62
CA ASN A 92 -17.61 29.32 -18.74
C ASN A 92 -19.14 29.14 -18.87
N LEU A 93 -19.77 28.35 -18.01
CA LEU A 93 -21.23 28.20 -18.01
C LEU A 93 -21.94 29.52 -17.67
N SER A 94 -23.07 29.73 -18.34
CA SER A 94 -23.99 30.83 -18.04
C SER A 94 -24.61 30.68 -16.63
N ASN A 95 -25.17 31.77 -16.10
CA ASN A 95 -25.84 31.74 -14.80
C ASN A 95 -27.02 30.76 -14.81
N ASP A 96 -27.81 30.74 -15.87
CA ASP A 96 -28.98 29.86 -16.00
C ASP A 96 -28.60 28.38 -15.99
N GLU A 97 -27.55 28.00 -16.72
CA GLU A 97 -27.04 26.62 -16.71
C GLU A 97 -26.49 26.21 -15.35
N ARG A 98 -25.76 27.10 -14.66
CA ARG A 98 -25.29 26.84 -13.29
C ARG A 98 -26.45 26.72 -12.31
N GLN A 99 -27.49 27.51 -12.51
CA GLN A 99 -28.69 27.47 -11.68
C GLN A 99 -29.46 26.16 -11.88
N TYR A 100 -29.52 25.62 -13.10
CA TYR A 100 -30.09 24.30 -13.37
C TYR A 100 -29.42 23.22 -12.51
N TRP A 101 -28.09 23.12 -12.54
CA TRP A 101 -27.35 22.13 -11.74
C TRP A 101 -27.53 22.34 -10.23
N SER A 102 -27.65 23.59 -9.78
CA SER A 102 -27.91 23.92 -8.38
C SER A 102 -29.32 23.50 -7.93
N LYS A 103 -30.34 23.71 -8.77
CA LYS A 103 -31.73 23.29 -8.49
C LYS A 103 -31.84 21.77 -8.41
N GLU A 104 -31.19 21.04 -9.32
CA GLU A 104 -31.17 19.58 -9.30
C GLU A 104 -30.49 19.04 -8.03
N TYR A 105 -29.39 19.66 -7.60
CA TYR A 105 -28.75 19.33 -6.33
C TYR A 105 -29.67 19.54 -5.12
N GLU A 106 -30.38 20.67 -5.05
CA GLU A 106 -31.24 20.97 -3.90
C GLU A 106 -32.42 20.00 -3.80
N LYS A 107 -33.02 19.62 -4.94
CA LYS A 107 -34.07 18.57 -4.98
C LYS A 107 -33.56 17.25 -4.40
N GLU A 108 -32.40 16.80 -4.83
CA GLU A 108 -31.81 15.55 -4.32
C GLU A 108 -31.35 15.65 -2.87
N LYS A 109 -30.99 16.86 -2.41
CA LYS A 109 -30.65 17.11 -1.02
C LYS A 109 -31.85 16.96 -0.11
N VAL A 110 -33.00 17.50 -0.48
CA VAL A 110 -34.26 17.31 0.27
C VAL A 110 -34.62 15.83 0.37
N ASP A 111 -34.56 15.11 -0.76
CA ASP A 111 -34.81 13.66 -0.83
C ASP A 111 -33.80 12.84 0.00
N TYR A 112 -32.52 13.23 -0.03
CA TYR A 112 -31.47 12.64 0.81
C TYR A 112 -31.74 12.87 2.30
N ASP A 113 -32.07 14.10 2.71
CA ASP A 113 -32.32 14.45 4.11
C ASP A 113 -33.50 13.65 4.67
N MET A 114 -34.57 13.48 3.87
CA MET A 114 -35.71 12.63 4.21
C MET A 114 -35.27 11.17 4.43
N ARG A 115 -34.61 10.55 3.45
CA ARG A 115 -34.12 9.16 3.56
C ARG A 115 -33.12 8.98 4.70
N TYR A 116 -32.28 9.98 4.95
CA TYR A 116 -31.29 9.94 6.02
C TYR A 116 -31.97 10.01 7.40
N SER A 117 -33.04 10.79 7.53
CA SER A 117 -33.84 10.82 8.76
C SER A 117 -34.51 9.48 9.07
N GLU A 118 -35.00 8.77 8.04
CA GLU A 118 -35.56 7.43 8.16
C GLU A 118 -34.48 6.41 8.53
N TYR A 119 -33.32 6.51 7.88
CA TYR A 119 -32.16 5.69 8.19
C TYR A 119 -31.74 5.81 9.67
N LEU A 120 -31.69 7.02 10.23
CA LEU A 120 -31.33 7.21 11.63
C LEU A 120 -32.30 6.51 12.60
N LYS A 121 -33.56 6.29 12.21
CA LYS A 121 -34.55 5.55 13.01
C LYS A 121 -34.32 4.04 12.98
N THR A 122 -33.71 3.50 11.92
CA THR A 122 -33.45 2.05 11.78
C THR A 122 -32.11 1.64 12.40
N VAL A 123 -31.22 2.59 12.65
CA VAL A 123 -29.88 2.34 13.16
C VAL A 123 -29.87 2.25 14.69
N THR A 124 -29.33 1.16 15.22
CA THR A 124 -29.15 1.01 16.67
C THR A 124 -27.86 1.67 17.17
N PRO A 125 -27.74 2.03 18.46
CA PRO A 125 -26.48 2.51 19.04
C PRO A 125 -25.30 1.55 18.83
N ARG A 126 -25.57 0.25 18.82
CA ARG A 126 -24.58 -0.80 18.52
C ARG A 126 -24.07 -0.68 17.08
N ASP A 127 -24.96 -0.46 16.13
CA ASP A 127 -24.61 -0.31 14.72
C ASP A 127 -23.76 0.95 14.48
N LEU A 128 -24.07 2.06 15.16
CA LEU A 128 -23.25 3.28 15.13
C LEU A 128 -21.82 3.02 15.62
N GLU A 129 -21.66 2.30 16.72
CA GLU A 129 -20.35 1.96 17.26
C GLU A 129 -19.56 1.03 16.32
N VAL A 130 -20.21 0.03 15.72
CA VAL A 130 -19.57 -0.83 14.71
C VAL A 130 -19.16 -0.02 13.48
N MET A 131 -20.04 0.84 12.95
CA MET A 131 -19.73 1.70 11.80
C MET A 131 -18.56 2.65 12.11
N LYS A 132 -18.51 3.22 13.32
CA LYS A 132 -17.40 4.08 13.77
C LYS A 132 -16.09 3.29 13.82
N ARG A 133 -16.08 2.10 14.43
CA ARG A 133 -14.88 1.23 14.48
C ARG A 133 -14.38 0.85 13.09
N VAL A 134 -15.28 0.51 12.17
CA VAL A 134 -14.92 0.20 10.78
C VAL A 134 -14.27 1.42 10.10
N LYS A 135 -14.87 2.61 10.22
CA LYS A 135 -14.29 3.86 9.69
C LYS A 135 -12.93 4.17 10.30
N ASP A 136 -12.77 4.00 11.62
CA ASP A 136 -11.50 4.23 12.31
C ASP A 136 -10.43 3.23 11.84
N GLN A 137 -10.78 1.96 11.65
CA GLN A 137 -9.86 0.96 11.10
C GLN A 137 -9.44 1.28 9.67
N GLU A 138 -10.37 1.72 8.82
CA GLU A 138 -10.07 2.15 7.44
C GLU A 138 -9.17 3.39 7.43
N ALA A 139 -9.47 4.38 8.26
CA ALA A 139 -8.64 5.58 8.43
C ALA A 139 -7.22 5.22 8.89
N ARG A 140 -7.08 4.34 9.89
CA ARG A 140 -5.78 3.82 10.35
C ARG A 140 -5.05 3.06 9.25
N LYS A 141 -5.73 2.19 8.50
CA LYS A 141 -5.15 1.47 7.35
C LYS A 141 -4.66 2.44 6.27
N LYS A 142 -5.43 3.48 5.97
CA LYS A 142 -5.06 4.52 4.99
C LYS A 142 -3.86 5.33 5.48
N ALA A 143 -3.87 5.80 6.74
CA ALA A 143 -2.76 6.53 7.34
C ALA A 143 -1.47 5.70 7.31
N ARG A 144 -1.54 4.41 7.68
CA ARG A 144 -0.40 3.49 7.61
C ARG A 144 0.15 3.34 6.19
N ARG A 145 -0.72 3.26 5.17
CA ARG A 145 -0.29 3.20 3.76
C ARG A 145 0.41 4.47 3.30
N VAL A 146 -0.10 5.64 3.69
CA VAL A 146 0.53 6.94 3.39
C VAL A 146 1.90 7.04 4.07
N GLN A 147 1.96 6.75 5.37
CA GLN A 147 3.23 6.74 6.12
C GLN A 147 4.25 5.75 5.52
N ALA A 148 3.81 4.54 5.12
CA ALA A 148 4.69 3.57 4.48
C ALA A 148 5.23 4.07 3.12
N ARG A 149 4.42 4.80 2.34
CA ARG A 149 4.86 5.41 1.07
C ARG A 149 5.89 6.50 1.32
N VAL A 150 5.62 7.43 2.25
CA VAL A 150 6.54 8.50 2.64
C VAL A 150 7.86 7.93 3.15
N ARG A 151 7.80 6.94 4.04
CA ARG A 151 8.99 6.27 4.56
C ARG A 151 9.81 5.60 3.45
N LYS A 152 9.15 4.94 2.49
CA LYS A 152 9.83 4.29 1.35
C LYS A 152 10.50 5.32 0.44
N GLU A 153 9.83 6.44 0.19
CA GLU A 153 10.37 7.54 -0.62
C GLU A 153 11.57 8.20 0.06
N GLN A 154 11.48 8.46 1.36
CA GLN A 154 12.60 8.97 2.15
C GLN A 154 13.79 8.00 2.15
N GLN A 155 13.55 6.70 2.33
CA GLN A 155 14.60 5.69 2.22
C GLN A 155 15.25 5.65 0.83
N ALA A 156 14.49 5.94 -0.23
CA ALA A 156 15.03 6.00 -1.58
C ALA A 156 15.89 7.28 -1.80
N ILE A 157 15.44 8.42 -1.28
CA ILE A 157 16.20 9.69 -1.33
C ILE A 157 17.53 9.56 -0.58
N GLU A 158 17.51 8.92 0.59
CA GLU A 158 18.70 8.69 1.44
C GLU A 158 19.58 7.53 0.94
N GLY A 159 19.24 6.94 -0.21
CA GLY A 159 20.06 5.92 -0.87
C GLY A 159 20.12 4.58 -0.14
N LYS A 160 19.07 4.19 0.60
CA LYS A 160 19.05 2.90 1.31
C LYS A 160 19.23 1.74 0.32
N PRO A 161 20.20 0.83 0.55
CA PRO A 161 20.39 -0.36 -0.29
C PRO A 161 19.10 -1.17 -0.40
N LYS A 162 18.81 -1.70 -1.61
CA LYS A 162 17.65 -2.56 -1.84
C LYS A 162 18.05 -4.01 -1.63
N ALA A 163 17.21 -4.75 -0.89
CA ALA A 163 17.42 -6.18 -0.71
C ALA A 163 17.41 -6.90 -2.08
N PRO A 164 18.41 -7.75 -2.36
CA PRO A 164 18.45 -8.52 -3.59
C PRO A 164 17.31 -9.55 -3.60
N GLY A 165 16.91 -9.95 -4.79
CA GLY A 165 15.95 -11.04 -4.96
C GLY A 165 16.55 -12.40 -4.61
N ASN A 166 15.70 -13.38 -4.31
CA ASN A 166 16.12 -14.76 -4.18
C ASN A 166 16.50 -15.37 -5.55
N ALA A 167 17.04 -16.60 -5.54
CA ALA A 167 17.45 -17.32 -6.74
C ALA A 167 16.37 -17.35 -7.84
N PHE A 168 15.13 -17.64 -7.46
CA PHE A 168 13.98 -17.64 -8.37
C PHE A 168 13.70 -16.25 -8.95
N PHE A 169 13.78 -15.19 -8.15
CA PHE A 169 13.60 -13.82 -8.62
C PHE A 169 14.68 -13.42 -9.62
N LEU A 170 15.94 -13.79 -9.39
CA LEU A 170 17.02 -13.55 -10.34
C LEU A 170 16.76 -14.28 -11.67
N PHE A 171 16.34 -15.54 -11.60
CA PHE A 171 15.92 -16.29 -12.78
C PHE A 171 14.75 -15.62 -13.49
N MET A 172 13.68 -15.27 -12.77
CA MET A 172 12.49 -14.60 -13.31
C MET A 172 12.82 -13.26 -13.99
N MET A 173 13.75 -12.47 -13.42
CA MET A 173 14.18 -11.20 -14.01
C MET A 173 14.95 -11.37 -15.32
N ARG A 174 15.52 -12.55 -15.58
CA ARG A 174 16.21 -12.86 -16.84
C ARG A 174 15.27 -13.42 -17.92
N GLN A 175 14.05 -13.83 -17.56
CA GLN A 175 13.06 -14.33 -18.50
C GLN A 175 12.30 -13.18 -19.16
N ASP A 176 12.00 -13.32 -20.46
CA ASP A 176 11.12 -12.38 -21.15
C ASP A 176 9.65 -12.66 -20.80
N SER A 177 8.92 -11.59 -20.51
CA SER A 177 7.49 -11.65 -20.27
C SER A 177 6.67 -11.98 -21.52
N GLY A 178 7.22 -11.77 -22.71
CA GLY A 178 6.55 -12.08 -23.99
C GLY A 178 5.19 -11.37 -24.15
N GLY A 179 4.99 -10.24 -23.45
CA GLY A 179 3.71 -9.53 -23.41
C GLY A 179 2.59 -10.23 -22.62
N LEU A 180 2.89 -11.35 -21.95
CA LEU A 180 1.92 -12.04 -21.10
C LEU A 180 1.50 -11.17 -19.91
N LYS A 181 0.28 -11.39 -19.45
CA LYS A 181 -0.16 -10.81 -18.17
C LYS A 181 0.73 -11.37 -17.06
N ARG A 182 1.10 -10.51 -16.10
CA ARG A 182 2.01 -10.85 -15.00
C ARG A 182 1.68 -12.18 -14.30
N LYS A 183 0.40 -12.48 -14.09
CA LYS A 183 -0.04 -13.73 -13.44
C LYS A 183 0.32 -14.96 -14.27
N ASP A 184 0.09 -14.90 -15.57
CA ASP A 184 0.32 -15.99 -16.50
C ASP A 184 1.84 -16.15 -16.74
N PHE A 185 2.57 -15.04 -16.89
CA PHE A 185 4.03 -15.04 -16.90
C PHE A 185 4.63 -15.71 -15.66
N LEU A 186 4.19 -15.32 -14.46
CA LEU A 186 4.70 -15.88 -13.21
C LEU A 186 4.40 -17.38 -13.09
N PHE A 187 3.25 -17.83 -13.61
CA PHE A 187 2.89 -19.24 -13.63
C PHE A 187 3.82 -20.03 -14.56
N GLU A 188 4.07 -19.55 -15.78
CA GLU A 188 4.96 -20.21 -16.74
C GLU A 188 6.42 -20.21 -16.27
N VAL A 189 6.95 -19.08 -15.79
CA VAL A 189 8.29 -19.01 -15.19
C VAL A 189 8.40 -19.94 -13.98
N GLY A 190 7.34 -20.07 -13.19
CA GLY A 190 7.28 -21.01 -12.07
C GLY A 190 7.40 -22.47 -12.50
N LYS A 191 6.84 -22.85 -13.67
CA LYS A 191 7.04 -24.18 -14.25
C LYS A 191 8.48 -24.34 -14.75
N MET A 192 9.00 -23.35 -15.48
CA MET A 192 10.37 -23.38 -16.00
C MET A 192 11.40 -23.54 -14.87
N TRP A 193 11.22 -22.83 -13.75
CA TRP A 193 12.09 -22.96 -12.58
C TRP A 193 12.05 -24.35 -11.94
N LYS A 194 10.89 -25.02 -11.93
CA LYS A 194 10.75 -26.38 -11.39
C LYS A 194 11.41 -27.42 -12.29
N CYS A 195 11.40 -27.19 -13.60
CA CYS A 195 12.02 -28.06 -14.60
C CYS A 195 13.48 -27.70 -14.90
N LEU A 196 14.03 -26.68 -14.24
CA LEU A 196 15.41 -26.24 -14.44
C LEU A 196 16.39 -27.30 -13.91
N PRO A 197 17.48 -27.62 -14.63
CA PRO A 197 18.55 -28.48 -14.13
C PRO A 197 19.07 -27.98 -12.79
N GLU A 198 19.47 -28.92 -11.92
CA GLU A 198 19.91 -28.56 -10.57
C GLU A 198 21.16 -27.69 -10.60
N GLU A 199 22.05 -27.90 -11.56
CA GLU A 199 23.29 -27.17 -11.77
C GLU A 199 23.01 -25.69 -12.06
N GLU A 200 22.12 -25.41 -13.02
CA GLU A 200 21.70 -24.05 -13.34
C GLU A 200 20.98 -23.40 -12.16
N ARG A 201 20.08 -24.15 -11.52
CA ARG A 201 19.36 -23.70 -10.33
C ARG A 201 20.33 -23.33 -9.20
N ARG A 202 21.38 -24.14 -9.00
CA ARG A 202 22.44 -23.91 -7.99
C ARG A 202 23.21 -22.63 -8.28
N ALA A 203 23.58 -22.37 -9.54
CA ALA A 203 24.23 -21.12 -9.91
C ALA A 203 23.39 -19.88 -9.56
N TYR A 204 22.06 -19.94 -9.72
CA TYR A 204 21.16 -18.87 -9.25
C TYR A 204 21.13 -18.74 -7.73
N HIS A 205 21.22 -19.84 -6.99
CA HIS A 205 21.30 -19.82 -5.53
C HIS A 205 22.61 -19.19 -5.04
N GLU A 206 23.74 -19.56 -5.62
CA GLU A 206 25.05 -18.99 -5.29
C GLU A 206 25.09 -17.49 -5.59
N GLU A 207 24.59 -17.07 -6.75
CA GLU A 207 24.50 -15.66 -7.11
C GLU A 207 23.58 -14.88 -6.15
N ALA A 208 22.45 -15.47 -5.75
CA ALA A 208 21.55 -14.83 -4.79
C ALA A 208 22.18 -14.66 -3.41
N GLU A 209 22.93 -15.66 -2.92
CA GLU A 209 23.64 -15.55 -1.64
C GLU A 209 24.79 -14.54 -1.72
N ARG A 210 25.55 -14.51 -2.83
CA ARG A 210 26.60 -13.50 -3.06
C ARG A 210 26.05 -12.08 -3.02
N LEU A 211 24.93 -11.84 -3.71
CA LEU A 211 24.27 -10.52 -3.71
C LEU A 211 23.74 -10.17 -2.31
N LYS A 212 23.26 -11.15 -1.55
CA LYS A 212 22.76 -10.96 -0.19
C LYS A 212 23.89 -10.62 0.78
N GLU A 213 25.06 -11.24 0.63
CA GLU A 213 26.26 -10.88 1.40
C GLU A 213 26.68 -9.43 1.11
N GLN A 214 26.77 -9.04 -0.16
CA GLN A 214 27.06 -7.67 -0.56
C GLN A 214 26.04 -6.68 0.05
N TYR A 215 24.75 -7.01 -0.04
CA TYR A 215 23.70 -6.19 0.54
C TYR A 215 23.81 -6.03 2.06
N VAL A 216 24.22 -7.07 2.79
CA VAL A 216 24.45 -6.97 4.24
C VAL A 216 25.59 -6.00 4.54
N MET A 217 26.67 -6.02 3.76
CA MET A 217 27.77 -5.07 3.89
C MET A 217 27.33 -3.63 3.58
N ASP A 218 26.67 -3.43 2.44
CA ASP A 218 26.17 -2.12 2.01
C ASP A 218 25.17 -1.54 3.02
N LEU A 219 24.30 -2.40 3.56
CA LEU A 219 23.31 -1.99 4.57
C LEU A 219 24.01 -1.58 5.87
N ALA A 220 25.03 -2.31 6.33
CA ALA A 220 25.78 -1.97 7.52
C ALA A 220 26.51 -0.61 7.36
N ALA A 221 27.18 -0.40 6.23
CA ALA A 221 27.82 0.87 5.92
C ALA A 221 26.82 2.04 5.84
N TRP A 222 25.65 1.80 5.26
CA TRP A 222 24.58 2.79 5.22
C TRP A 222 24.00 3.09 6.61
N GLU A 223 23.80 2.07 7.45
CA GLU A 223 23.31 2.26 8.82
C GLU A 223 24.31 3.07 9.67
N ASP A 224 25.61 2.80 9.56
CA ASP A 224 26.66 3.60 10.22
C ASP A 224 26.64 5.07 9.74
N LYS A 225 26.52 5.30 8.43
CA LYS A 225 26.38 6.64 7.86
C LYS A 225 25.16 7.38 8.42
N MET A 226 24.02 6.70 8.50
CA MET A 226 22.79 7.28 9.05
C MET A 226 22.89 7.54 10.56
N ALA A 227 23.58 6.68 11.30
CA ALA A 227 23.75 6.82 12.74
C ALA A 227 24.61 8.05 13.06
N LYS A 228 25.73 8.20 12.36
CA LYS A 228 26.61 9.39 12.44
C LYS A 228 25.91 10.68 12.05
N ALA A 229 24.97 10.62 11.11
CA ALA A 229 24.13 11.76 10.73
C ALA A 229 22.97 12.05 11.72
N GLY A 230 22.86 11.30 12.82
CA GLY A 230 21.78 11.43 13.81
C GLY A 230 20.41 10.91 13.34
N ARG A 231 20.33 10.27 12.17
CA ARG A 231 19.10 9.77 11.54
C ARG A 231 18.78 8.33 11.95
N LEU A 232 18.67 8.11 13.27
CA LEU A 232 18.39 6.79 13.84
C LEU A 232 17.02 6.25 13.41
N ASP A 233 16.06 7.10 13.06
CA ASP A 233 14.71 6.73 12.60
C ASP A 233 14.70 5.83 11.35
N LEU A 234 15.75 5.92 10.52
CA LEU A 234 15.87 5.20 9.26
C LEU A 234 16.50 3.81 9.39
N ILE A 235 17.18 3.57 10.50
CA ILE A 235 17.95 2.34 10.81
C ILE A 235 17.03 1.25 11.38
N ARG A 236 17.44 -0.03 11.36
CA ARG A 236 16.70 -1.11 12.01
C ARG A 236 16.60 -0.92 13.54
N PRO A 237 15.46 -1.23 14.20
CA PRO A 237 15.30 -1.02 15.64
C PRO A 237 16.38 -1.67 16.51
N GLN A 238 16.84 -2.87 16.14
CA GLN A 238 17.92 -3.56 16.85
C GLN A 238 19.22 -2.77 16.79
N GLN A 239 19.56 -2.22 15.62
CA GLN A 239 20.77 -1.44 15.41
C GLN A 239 20.68 -0.04 16.06
N GLN A 240 19.49 0.56 16.10
CA GLN A 240 19.24 1.79 16.86
C GLN A 240 19.54 1.60 18.35
N LEU A 241 19.11 0.47 18.94
CA LEU A 241 19.36 0.17 20.34
C LEU A 241 20.85 -0.01 20.61
N LEU A 242 21.54 -0.76 19.75
CA LEU A 242 22.99 -0.97 19.87
C LEU A 242 23.77 0.36 19.83
N TYR A 243 23.40 1.26 18.92
CA TYR A 243 24.04 2.56 18.82
C TYR A 243 23.80 3.43 20.05
N LYS A 244 22.55 3.50 20.55
CA LYS A 244 22.22 4.24 21.78
C LYS A 244 22.97 3.71 23.01
N LEU A 245 23.05 2.38 23.15
CA LEU A 245 23.79 1.74 24.23
C LEU A 245 25.29 2.06 24.16
N PHE A 246 25.85 2.16 22.96
CA PHE A 246 27.24 2.57 22.76
C PHE A 246 27.46 4.03 23.15
N GLU A 247 26.59 4.95 22.74
CA GLU A 247 26.66 6.36 23.14
C GLU A 247 26.57 6.53 24.67
N THR A 248 25.64 5.82 25.33
CA THR A 248 25.48 5.92 26.80
C THR A 248 26.71 5.41 27.56
N LYS A 249 27.46 4.45 27.02
CA LYS A 249 28.69 3.93 27.64
C LYS A 249 29.90 4.85 27.47
N HIS A 250 29.88 5.72 26.47
CA HIS A 250 30.98 6.66 26.17
C HIS A 250 30.69 8.10 26.60
N GLN A 251 29.52 8.36 27.20
CA GLN A 251 29.22 9.65 27.80
C GLN A 251 30.02 9.78 29.12
N PRO A 252 30.92 10.77 29.26
CA PRO A 252 31.62 10.99 30.52
C PRO A 252 30.60 11.27 31.62
N LEU A 253 30.75 10.62 32.78
CA LEU A 253 30.10 11.05 34.01
C LEU A 253 30.62 12.46 34.33
N GLU A 254 29.95 13.50 33.82
CA GLU A 254 30.07 14.83 34.40
C GLU A 254 29.43 14.73 35.80
N HIS A 255 30.29 14.40 36.76
CA HIS A 255 29.97 14.49 38.17
C HIS A 255 29.54 15.93 38.46
N GLN A 256 28.29 16.07 38.87
CA GLN A 256 27.77 17.23 39.57
C GLN A 256 28.75 17.60 40.69
N THR A 257 29.54 18.65 40.46
CA THR A 257 30.11 19.45 41.53
C THR A 257 29.00 20.41 41.93
N LEU A 258 28.16 19.97 42.87
CA LEU A 258 27.31 20.86 43.64
C LEU A 258 28.24 21.64 44.59
N GLU A 259 28.42 22.93 44.30
CA GLU A 259 28.87 23.94 45.26
C GLU A 259 27.79 24.20 46.33
#